data_AF-A0A1Y1WQ67-F1
#
_entry.id   AF-A0A1Y1WQ67-F1
#
_cell.length_a   1.000
_cell.length_b   1.000
_cell.length_c   1.000
_cell.angle_alpha   90.00
_cell.angle_beta   90.00
_cell.angle_gamma   90.00
#
_symmetry.space_group_name_H-M   'P 1'
#
loop_
_entity.id
_entity.type
_entity.pdbx_description
1 polymer ?
#
loop_
_entity_poly.entity_id
_entity_poly.type
_entity_poly.pdbx_seq_one_letter_code
_entity_poly.pdbx_strand_id
1 'polypeptide(L)'
;MFDILKFKNILKKKNYAKEYDGVINVDVFNPERGIYEQRHTKVSDYQPLDLESLKRCKEVKKESLILRMFNLDALRETEHIPLEILEKIDRDFEIARQAGVKLIIRFCYTEDIKEPDAPKRIVISHIQELKPILHKNSDVIYAMQAGFIGTWGEWYYTNDDFGNKSKMNEVQEANRKEVVKYLLDILPKDRFLLMRTPKYKMNFLGHTRTITTMDIQARNDNYRIGFHNDAFLADDSDMGTYTSDNDKTYLAFDSRYVPVLGETCKPGPQANGQRAINQMAYYHWNALNRQYHPTVIEGWKEDGTYPEIKSRLGYRLVLIYSEIDHYATLNKTINLKLAIANDGFSAPVYPKAFFVVIENRETQVRYTIKPKNNPDVREFYPDQTTEINLELDLSEANPPLGKYNVYLDISDTQFLHRPDYRIVFVNVDMEEPETRLNNLGIYFSIKEE
;
A
#
# COMPACT_ATOMS: atom_id res chain seq x y z
N MET A 1 4.45 16.78 -19.40
CA MET A 1 5.51 17.72 -19.84
C MET A 1 5.26 19.02 -19.10
N PHE A 2 5.72 19.13 -17.86
CA PHE A 2 5.54 20.31 -17.02
C PHE A 2 6.62 21.33 -17.37
N ASP A 3 6.23 22.60 -17.52
CA ASP A 3 7.09 23.74 -17.84
C ASP A 3 8.10 23.98 -16.70
N ILE A 4 9.25 23.31 -16.78
CA ILE A 4 10.44 23.58 -15.96
C ILE A 4 11.28 24.61 -16.72
N LEU A 5 10.84 25.86 -16.78
CA LEU A 5 11.69 26.95 -17.26
C LEU A 5 11.17 28.31 -16.79
N LYS A 6 11.64 28.73 -15.61
CA LYS A 6 12.32 30.02 -15.38
C LYS A 6 12.49 30.27 -13.87
N PHE A 7 13.66 29.91 -13.34
CA PHE A 7 14.43 30.70 -12.37
C PHE A 7 15.83 30.07 -12.22
N LYS A 8 16.66 30.15 -13.27
CA LYS A 8 18.11 29.97 -13.11
C LYS A 8 18.68 31.25 -12.51
N ASN A 9 18.52 31.42 -11.20
CA ASN A 9 19.36 32.32 -10.44
C ASN A 9 20.66 31.58 -10.10
N ILE A 10 21.78 32.22 -10.43
CA ILE A 10 23.14 31.79 -10.07
C ILE A 10 23.28 32.00 -8.55
N LEU A 11 22.71 31.09 -7.76
CA LEU A 11 22.96 30.98 -6.33
C LEU A 11 24.13 30.00 -6.17
N LYS A 12 25.22 30.46 -5.54
CA LYS A 12 26.29 29.59 -5.04
C LYS A 12 25.64 28.36 -4.41
N LYS A 13 25.97 27.14 -4.87
CA LYS A 13 25.51 25.89 -4.24
C LYS A 13 25.80 25.99 -2.74
N LYS A 14 24.74 26.25 -1.96
CA LYS A 14 24.83 26.34 -0.51
C LYS A 14 24.90 24.93 -0.01
N ASN A 15 25.93 24.60 0.76
CA ASN A 15 26.11 23.24 1.27
C ASN A 15 24.98 22.73 2.19
N TYR A 16 24.10 23.63 2.63
CA TYR A 16 22.94 23.38 3.47
C TYR A 16 21.62 23.41 2.68
N ALA A 17 21.64 23.63 1.36
CA ALA A 17 20.46 23.65 0.50
C ALA A 17 20.74 22.99 -0.85
N LYS A 18 19.82 22.17 -1.36
CA LYS A 18 19.98 21.43 -2.60
C LYS A 18 18.67 21.40 -3.37
N GLU A 19 18.73 21.84 -4.62
CA GLU A 19 17.74 21.54 -5.64
C GLU A 19 18.12 20.24 -6.35
N TYR A 20 17.13 19.40 -6.61
CA TYR A 20 17.29 18.15 -7.33
C TYR A 20 16.80 18.32 -8.76
N ASP A 21 17.51 17.73 -9.71
CA ASP A 21 17.22 17.84 -11.15
C ASP A 21 16.04 16.97 -11.61
N GLY A 22 15.42 16.23 -10.68
CA GLY A 22 14.30 15.34 -10.97
C GLY A 22 14.70 14.03 -11.65
N VAL A 23 16.00 13.71 -11.76
CA VAL A 23 16.43 12.41 -12.30
C VAL A 23 16.12 11.30 -11.29
N ILE A 24 15.43 10.25 -11.75
CA ILE A 24 14.93 9.16 -10.89
C ILE A 24 15.56 7.81 -11.22
N ASN A 25 15.71 6.97 -10.19
CA ASN A 25 15.84 5.53 -10.30
C ASN A 25 14.44 4.90 -10.38
N VAL A 26 14.14 4.25 -11.51
CA VAL A 26 12.81 3.65 -11.76
C VAL A 26 12.61 2.30 -11.06
N ASP A 27 13.69 1.67 -10.59
CA ASP A 27 13.67 0.35 -9.94
C ASP A 27 14.04 0.45 -8.45
N VAL A 28 13.15 1.12 -7.70
CA VAL A 28 13.28 1.34 -6.26
C VAL A 28 12.30 0.43 -5.52
N PHE A 29 12.80 -0.34 -4.57
CA PHE A 29 11.95 -1.07 -3.63
C PHE A 29 11.33 -0.07 -2.66
N ASN A 30 10.01 -0.10 -2.49
CA ASN A 30 9.31 0.71 -1.49
C ASN A 30 8.13 -0.08 -0.94
N PRO A 31 7.82 0.03 0.37
CA PRO A 31 6.77 -0.75 1.01
C PRO A 31 5.38 -0.34 0.50
N GLU A 32 4.42 -1.25 0.57
CA GLU A 32 2.98 -0.93 0.42
C GLU A 32 2.55 -0.43 -0.98
N ARG A 33 3.27 -0.81 -2.04
CA ARG A 33 2.98 -0.39 -3.41
C ARG A 33 3.55 -1.33 -4.47
N GLY A 34 3.17 -1.11 -5.72
CA GLY A 34 3.86 -1.68 -6.88
C GLY A 34 3.30 -3.01 -7.35
N ILE A 35 4.13 -3.79 -8.01
CA ILE A 35 3.74 -5.13 -8.47
C ILE A 35 3.75 -6.10 -7.28
N TYR A 36 2.78 -7.00 -7.26
CA TYR A 36 2.76 -8.13 -6.33
C TYR A 36 2.51 -9.45 -7.06
N GLU A 37 2.73 -10.53 -6.34
CA GLU A 37 2.39 -11.88 -6.76
C GLU A 37 1.45 -12.54 -5.76
N GLN A 38 0.75 -13.55 -6.25
CA GLN A 38 -0.18 -14.37 -5.51
C GLN A 38 0.47 -15.66 -5.01
N ARG A 39 0.09 -16.07 -3.80
CA ARG A 39 0.45 -17.33 -3.16
C ARG A 39 -0.81 -17.95 -2.59
N HIS A 40 -1.15 -19.14 -3.06
CA HIS A 40 -2.33 -19.87 -2.62
C HIS A 40 -1.92 -21.03 -1.70
N THR A 41 -2.84 -21.42 -0.81
CA THR A 41 -2.75 -22.64 -0.02
C THR A 41 -4.16 -23.18 0.20
N LYS A 42 -4.30 -24.50 0.34
CA LYS A 42 -5.55 -25.17 0.67
C LYS A 42 -5.45 -25.73 2.08
N VAL A 43 -6.55 -25.78 2.83
CA VAL A 43 -6.54 -26.42 4.15
C VAL A 43 -6.27 -27.92 4.01
N SER A 44 -6.82 -28.54 2.98
CA SER A 44 -6.59 -29.96 2.65
C SER A 44 -5.12 -30.31 2.32
N ASP A 45 -4.37 -29.36 1.76
CA ASP A 45 -2.96 -29.49 1.37
C ASP A 45 -2.22 -28.17 1.65
N TYR A 46 -1.94 -27.93 2.93
CA TYR A 46 -1.43 -26.64 3.36
C TYR A 46 0.05 -26.48 2.99
N GLN A 47 0.33 -25.58 2.05
CA GLN A 47 1.66 -25.17 1.65
C GLN A 47 2.01 -23.83 2.31
N PRO A 48 2.90 -23.79 3.33
CA PRO A 48 3.27 -22.55 4.00
C PRO A 48 4.03 -21.61 3.08
N LEU A 49 4.07 -20.32 3.43
CA LEU A 49 4.96 -19.38 2.77
C LEU A 49 6.43 -19.80 2.94
N ASP A 50 7.23 -19.58 1.90
CA ASP A 50 8.67 -19.86 1.92
C ASP A 50 9.46 -18.56 2.12
N LEU A 51 10.19 -18.45 3.24
CA LEU A 51 10.95 -17.25 3.61
C LEU A 51 11.93 -16.82 2.51
N GLU A 52 12.70 -17.76 1.97
CA GLU A 52 13.71 -17.46 0.96
C GLU A 52 13.08 -17.04 -0.37
N SER A 53 11.93 -17.61 -0.75
CA SER A 53 11.14 -17.13 -1.88
C SER A 53 10.68 -15.69 -1.67
N LEU A 54 10.20 -15.33 -0.48
CA LEU A 54 9.74 -13.97 -0.23
C LEU A 54 10.90 -12.96 -0.26
N LYS A 55 12.06 -13.30 0.31
CA LYS A 55 13.28 -12.49 0.19
C LYS A 55 13.67 -12.25 -1.27
N ARG A 56 13.63 -13.29 -2.12
CA ARG A 56 13.89 -13.14 -3.56
C ARG A 56 12.91 -12.18 -4.25
N CYS A 57 11.65 -12.15 -3.86
CA CYS A 57 10.68 -11.21 -4.44
C CYS A 57 11.04 -9.76 -4.09
N LYS A 58 11.48 -9.50 -2.86
CA LYS A 58 12.03 -8.20 -2.46
C LYS A 58 13.32 -7.86 -3.21
N GLU A 59 14.32 -8.73 -3.15
CA GLU A 59 15.68 -8.42 -3.61
C GLU A 59 15.80 -8.36 -5.13
N VAL A 60 15.16 -9.30 -5.83
CA VAL A 60 15.27 -9.46 -7.29
C VAL A 60 14.16 -8.72 -8.03
N LYS A 61 12.92 -8.81 -7.55
CA LYS A 61 11.76 -8.25 -8.28
C LYS A 61 11.35 -6.86 -7.80
N LYS A 62 11.84 -6.44 -6.62
CA LYS A 62 11.45 -5.21 -5.92
C LYS A 62 9.97 -5.21 -5.51
N GLU A 63 9.44 -6.36 -5.13
CA GLU A 63 8.03 -6.55 -4.72
C GLU A 63 7.92 -6.52 -3.18
N SER A 64 7.13 -5.59 -2.63
CA SER A 64 6.92 -5.44 -1.17
C SER A 64 5.60 -6.01 -0.67
N LEU A 65 4.74 -6.43 -1.59
CA LEU A 65 3.41 -6.95 -1.34
C LEU A 65 3.27 -8.37 -1.90
N ILE A 66 2.52 -9.20 -1.19
CA ILE A 66 2.14 -10.56 -1.62
C ILE A 66 0.65 -10.75 -1.36
N LEU A 67 -0.10 -11.23 -2.34
CA LEU A 67 -1.46 -11.71 -2.11
C LEU A 67 -1.39 -13.13 -1.57
N ARG A 68 -1.77 -13.33 -0.30
CA ARG A 68 -1.90 -14.64 0.33
C ARG A 68 -3.37 -15.07 0.33
N MET A 69 -3.69 -16.06 -0.52
CA MET A 69 -5.00 -16.68 -0.56
C MET A 69 -5.04 -17.95 0.30
N PHE A 70 -5.97 -17.98 1.24
CA PHE A 70 -6.26 -19.14 2.09
C PHE A 70 -7.56 -19.78 1.63
N ASN A 71 -7.47 -20.95 1.00
CA ASN A 71 -8.63 -21.71 0.58
C ASN A 71 -9.01 -22.72 1.67
N LEU A 72 -10.18 -22.53 2.27
CA LEU A 72 -10.75 -23.31 3.36
C LEU A 72 -11.58 -24.51 2.84
N ASP A 73 -11.15 -25.10 1.72
CA ASP A 73 -11.83 -26.15 0.97
C ASP A 73 -12.36 -27.33 1.82
N ALA A 74 -11.56 -27.78 2.78
CA ALA A 74 -11.88 -28.88 3.69
C ALA A 74 -12.79 -28.47 4.88
N LEU A 75 -13.14 -27.18 5.03
CA LEU A 75 -13.86 -26.65 6.19
C LEU A 75 -15.30 -26.22 5.88
N ARG A 76 -15.81 -26.50 4.68
CA ARG A 76 -17.16 -26.05 4.27
C ARG A 76 -18.31 -26.57 5.13
N GLU A 77 -18.11 -27.71 5.78
CA GLU A 77 -19.07 -28.37 6.67
C GLU A 77 -18.57 -28.42 8.13
N THR A 78 -17.39 -27.85 8.39
CA THR A 78 -16.80 -27.78 9.73
C THR A 78 -17.09 -26.40 10.29
N GLU A 79 -17.73 -26.32 11.46
CA GLU A 79 -18.14 -25.03 12.02
C GLU A 79 -16.97 -24.18 12.52
N HIS A 80 -15.95 -24.82 13.07
CA HIS A 80 -14.80 -24.17 13.68
C HIS A 80 -13.53 -24.49 12.91
N ILE A 81 -12.69 -23.48 12.68
CA ILE A 81 -11.36 -23.64 12.12
C ILE A 81 -10.51 -24.42 13.14
N PRO A 82 -9.95 -25.58 12.78
CA PRO A 82 -9.06 -26.32 13.68
C PRO A 82 -7.88 -25.44 14.13
N LEU A 83 -7.50 -25.54 15.41
CA LEU A 83 -6.41 -24.74 15.99
C LEU A 83 -5.11 -24.84 15.19
N GLU A 84 -4.79 -26.03 14.67
CA GLU A 84 -3.61 -26.25 13.82
C GLU A 84 -3.61 -25.43 12.52
N ILE A 85 -4.79 -25.13 11.96
CA ILE A 85 -4.93 -24.28 10.76
C ILE A 85 -4.73 -22.82 11.13
N LEU A 86 -5.30 -22.39 12.27
CA LEU A 86 -5.08 -21.07 12.84
C LEU A 86 -3.58 -20.81 13.11
N GLU A 87 -2.87 -21.79 13.67
CA GLU A 87 -1.42 -21.71 13.91
C GLU A 87 -0.61 -21.65 12.61
N LYS A 88 -1.01 -22.38 11.57
CA LYS A 88 -0.38 -22.30 10.24
C LYS A 88 -0.56 -20.93 9.60
N ILE A 89 -1.77 -20.36 9.67
CA ILE A 89 -2.06 -18.99 9.19
C ILE A 89 -1.22 -17.96 9.96
N ASP A 90 -1.12 -18.08 11.29
CA ASP A 90 -0.26 -17.21 12.11
C ASP A 90 1.22 -17.30 11.71
N ARG A 91 1.71 -18.51 11.40
CA ARG A 91 3.08 -18.74 10.96
C ARG A 91 3.38 -18.12 9.58
N ASP A 92 2.42 -18.09 8.67
CA ASP A 92 2.58 -17.38 7.39
C ASP A 92 2.80 -15.86 7.60
N PHE A 93 2.10 -15.24 8.56
CA PHE A 93 2.32 -13.83 8.90
C PHE A 93 3.71 -13.59 9.49
N GLU A 94 4.19 -14.50 10.35
CA GLU A 94 5.55 -14.43 10.88
C GLU A 94 6.61 -14.54 9.78
N ILE A 95 6.42 -15.41 8.80
CA ILE A 95 7.32 -15.54 7.65
C ILE A 95 7.34 -14.25 6.82
N ALA A 96 6.18 -13.63 6.59
CA ALA A 96 6.10 -12.33 5.91
C ALA A 96 6.85 -11.23 6.69
N ARG A 97 6.70 -11.21 8.02
CA ARG A 97 7.41 -10.29 8.92
C ARG A 97 8.91 -10.48 8.83
N GLN A 98 9.41 -11.71 8.82
CA GLN A 98 10.84 -11.99 8.68
C GLN A 98 11.38 -11.60 7.30
N ALA A 99 10.60 -11.82 6.24
CA ALA A 99 10.99 -11.46 4.88
C ALA A 99 11.04 -9.93 4.64
N GLY A 100 10.29 -9.15 5.41
CA GLY A 100 10.19 -7.70 5.23
C GLY A 100 9.16 -7.32 4.16
N VAL A 101 8.06 -8.07 4.05
CA VAL A 101 6.94 -7.79 3.12
C VAL A 101 5.64 -7.61 3.90
N LYS A 102 4.59 -7.09 3.24
CA LYS A 102 3.22 -7.11 3.76
C LYS A 102 2.30 -7.96 2.89
N LEU A 103 1.26 -8.51 3.51
CA LEU A 103 0.30 -9.40 2.87
C LEU A 103 -1.01 -8.67 2.55
N ILE A 104 -1.50 -8.85 1.33
CA ILE A 104 -2.92 -8.75 1.01
C ILE A 104 -3.50 -10.11 1.32
N ILE A 105 -4.52 -10.22 2.16
CA ILE A 105 -5.10 -11.52 2.53
C ILE A 105 -6.48 -11.70 1.91
N ARG A 106 -6.77 -12.91 1.42
CA ARG A 106 -8.10 -13.32 0.96
C ARG A 106 -8.39 -14.73 1.43
N PHE A 107 -9.60 -14.97 1.90
CA PHE A 107 -10.11 -16.30 2.23
C PHE A 107 -11.15 -16.71 1.19
N CYS A 108 -11.21 -17.99 0.83
CA CYS A 108 -12.27 -18.57 0.00
C CYS A 108 -12.52 -20.02 0.42
N TYR A 109 -13.55 -20.66 -0.12
CA TYR A 109 -13.83 -22.09 0.11
C TYR A 109 -13.68 -22.96 -1.14
N THR A 110 -13.57 -22.33 -2.31
CA THR A 110 -13.58 -23.04 -3.58
C THR A 110 -12.92 -22.21 -4.67
N GLU A 111 -12.30 -22.91 -5.61
CA GLU A 111 -11.74 -22.41 -6.87
C GLU A 111 -12.51 -22.99 -8.09
N ASP A 112 -13.53 -23.81 -7.84
CA ASP A 112 -14.39 -24.38 -8.87
C ASP A 112 -15.77 -23.70 -8.80
N ILE A 113 -16.25 -23.24 -9.95
CA ILE A 113 -17.57 -22.60 -10.13
C ILE A 113 -18.74 -23.55 -9.88
N LYS A 114 -18.48 -24.86 -9.86
CA LYS A 114 -19.48 -25.91 -9.60
C LYS A 114 -19.63 -26.24 -8.12
N GLU A 115 -18.68 -25.81 -7.32
CA GLU A 115 -18.59 -26.11 -5.90
C GLU A 115 -19.08 -24.89 -5.11
N PRO A 116 -20.02 -25.05 -4.16
CA PRO A 116 -20.51 -23.93 -3.37
C PRO A 116 -19.47 -23.50 -2.33
N ASP A 117 -19.62 -22.26 -1.86
CA ASP A 117 -19.07 -21.78 -0.60
C ASP A 117 -19.81 -22.35 0.61
N ALA A 118 -19.23 -22.18 1.81
CA ALA A 118 -19.83 -22.68 3.04
C ALA A 118 -21.16 -21.97 3.38
N PRO A 119 -22.08 -22.62 4.11
CA PRO A 119 -23.28 -21.97 4.64
C PRO A 119 -22.93 -20.75 5.50
N LYS A 120 -23.79 -19.73 5.50
CA LYS A 120 -23.56 -18.45 6.19
C LYS A 120 -23.11 -18.61 7.65
N ARG A 121 -23.72 -19.55 8.37
CA ARG A 121 -23.40 -19.83 9.78
C ARG A 121 -21.93 -20.19 9.98
N ILE A 122 -21.38 -21.02 9.09
CA ILE A 122 -19.96 -21.43 9.09
C ILE A 122 -19.08 -20.26 8.66
N VAL A 123 -19.49 -19.51 7.63
CA VAL A 123 -18.78 -18.30 7.19
C VAL A 123 -18.59 -17.31 8.33
N ILE A 124 -19.66 -17.01 9.07
CA ILE A 124 -19.59 -16.07 10.21
C ILE A 124 -18.70 -16.62 11.32
N SER A 125 -18.81 -17.92 11.66
CA SER A 125 -17.99 -18.53 12.71
C SER A 125 -16.49 -18.45 12.36
N HIS A 126 -16.12 -18.84 11.14
CA HIS A 126 -14.74 -18.74 10.66
C HIS A 126 -14.20 -17.31 10.65
N ILE A 127 -15.01 -16.32 10.23
CA ILE A 127 -14.60 -14.91 10.28
C ILE A 127 -14.28 -14.51 11.73
N GLN A 128 -15.15 -14.85 12.69
CA GLN A 128 -14.94 -14.49 14.09
C GLN A 128 -13.65 -15.08 14.69
N GLU A 129 -13.33 -16.32 14.34
CA GLU A 129 -12.14 -17.03 14.84
C GLU A 129 -10.81 -16.46 14.33
N LEU A 130 -10.82 -15.74 13.20
CA LEU A 130 -9.62 -15.09 12.67
C LEU A 130 -9.23 -13.83 13.46
N LYS A 131 -10.13 -13.25 14.27
CA LYS A 131 -9.90 -11.97 14.95
C LYS A 131 -8.59 -11.92 15.75
N PRO A 132 -8.26 -12.89 16.62
CA PRO A 132 -7.02 -12.83 17.40
C PRO A 132 -5.77 -12.80 16.51
N ILE A 133 -5.77 -13.55 15.40
CA ILE A 133 -4.64 -13.66 14.48
C ILE A 133 -4.47 -12.36 13.69
N LEU A 134 -5.57 -11.79 13.16
CA LEU A 134 -5.50 -10.55 12.38
C LEU A 134 -5.04 -9.37 13.24
N HIS A 135 -5.46 -9.31 14.51
CA HIS A 135 -5.01 -8.27 15.44
C HIS A 135 -3.54 -8.43 15.82
N LYS A 136 -3.11 -9.67 16.13
CA LYS A 136 -1.72 -9.98 16.45
C LYS A 136 -0.75 -9.64 15.30
N ASN A 137 -1.20 -9.83 14.06
CA ASN A 137 -0.34 -9.68 12.87
C ASN A 137 -0.70 -8.44 12.02
N SER A 138 -1.34 -7.45 12.64
CA SER A 138 -1.79 -6.26 11.90
C SER A 138 -0.63 -5.53 11.21
N ASP A 139 0.56 -5.52 11.80
CA ASP A 139 1.80 -4.91 11.31
C ASP A 139 2.21 -5.36 9.90
N VAL A 140 1.95 -6.63 9.55
CA VAL A 140 2.25 -7.20 8.22
C VAL A 140 1.05 -7.36 7.31
N ILE A 141 -0.15 -6.98 7.74
CA ILE A 141 -1.33 -6.96 6.86
C ILE A 141 -1.37 -5.62 6.13
N TYR A 142 -1.30 -5.63 4.81
CA TYR A 142 -1.54 -4.44 3.99
C TYR A 142 -3.04 -4.19 3.79
N ALA A 143 -3.83 -5.22 3.48
CA ALA A 143 -5.28 -5.12 3.37
C ALA A 143 -5.92 -6.51 3.39
N MET A 144 -7.21 -6.58 3.68
CA MET A 144 -8.00 -7.80 3.52
C MET A 144 -8.95 -7.63 2.33
N GLN A 145 -8.89 -8.50 1.33
CA GLN A 145 -9.96 -8.59 0.34
C GLN A 145 -11.15 -9.29 0.98
N ALA A 146 -12.34 -8.72 0.81
CA ALA A 146 -13.59 -9.28 1.33
C ALA A 146 -13.88 -10.58 0.59
N GLY A 147 -13.33 -11.69 1.08
CA GLY A 147 -13.49 -13.01 0.50
C GLY A 147 -14.70 -13.77 1.06
N PHE A 148 -14.51 -15.06 1.29
CA PHE A 148 -15.45 -16.06 1.80
C PHE A 148 -16.63 -16.38 0.89
N ILE A 149 -17.22 -15.38 0.25
CA ILE A 149 -18.38 -15.56 -0.61
C ILE A 149 -17.93 -15.74 -2.05
N GLY A 150 -18.44 -16.78 -2.70
CA GLY A 150 -18.22 -17.12 -4.11
C GLY A 150 -16.90 -17.82 -4.39
N THR A 151 -16.78 -18.31 -5.63
CA THR A 151 -15.55 -18.89 -6.16
C THR A 151 -14.42 -17.86 -6.09
N TRP A 152 -13.24 -18.31 -5.64
CA TRP A 152 -12.07 -17.47 -5.34
C TRP A 152 -12.31 -16.35 -4.31
N GLY A 153 -13.46 -16.34 -3.63
CA GLY A 153 -13.86 -15.26 -2.73
C GLY A 153 -14.28 -13.97 -3.46
N GLU A 154 -14.74 -14.06 -4.71
CA GLU A 154 -15.05 -12.89 -5.55
C GLU A 154 -16.53 -12.51 -5.59
N TRP A 155 -17.33 -13.10 -4.72
CA TRP A 155 -18.76 -12.79 -4.54
C TRP A 155 -19.63 -13.16 -5.75
N TYR A 156 -19.15 -14.12 -6.54
CA TYR A 156 -19.84 -14.68 -7.68
C TYR A 156 -19.72 -16.21 -7.69
N TYR A 157 -20.66 -16.89 -8.35
CA TYR A 157 -20.82 -18.36 -8.30
C TYR A 157 -20.93 -18.88 -6.86
N THR A 158 -21.92 -18.37 -6.14
CA THR A 158 -22.16 -18.68 -4.71
C THR A 158 -23.44 -19.52 -4.51
N ASN A 159 -23.64 -20.00 -3.28
CA ASN A 159 -24.79 -20.77 -2.82
C ASN A 159 -26.07 -19.92 -2.59
N ASP A 160 -27.12 -20.58 -2.11
CA ASP A 160 -28.43 -19.97 -1.84
C ASP A 160 -28.45 -19.01 -0.64
N ASP A 161 -27.46 -19.05 0.26
CA ASP A 161 -27.36 -18.09 1.36
C ASP A 161 -26.93 -16.70 0.88
N PHE A 162 -26.15 -16.61 -0.20
CA PHE A 162 -25.60 -15.33 -0.66
C PHE A 162 -26.08 -14.91 -2.05
N GLY A 163 -26.54 -15.85 -2.89
CA GLY A 163 -27.17 -15.60 -4.18
C GLY A 163 -26.27 -14.97 -5.26
N ASN A 164 -26.58 -15.14 -6.54
CA ASN A 164 -25.79 -14.56 -7.63
C ASN A 164 -26.38 -13.21 -8.11
N LYS A 165 -25.54 -12.31 -8.66
CA LYS A 165 -25.88 -10.90 -9.00
C LYS A 165 -27.18 -10.72 -9.81
N SER A 166 -27.54 -11.69 -10.66
CA SER A 166 -28.73 -11.65 -11.50
C SER A 166 -30.01 -12.20 -10.84
N LYS A 167 -29.92 -12.72 -9.61
CA LYS A 167 -31.01 -13.44 -8.91
C LYS A 167 -31.07 -13.21 -7.39
N MET A 168 -30.37 -12.19 -6.87
CA MET A 168 -30.26 -11.99 -5.41
C MET A 168 -31.56 -11.42 -4.81
N ASN A 169 -32.06 -12.04 -3.74
CA ASN A 169 -33.20 -11.54 -2.95
C ASN A 169 -32.77 -10.74 -1.70
N GLU A 170 -33.73 -10.16 -0.98
CA GLU A 170 -33.47 -9.31 0.20
C GLU A 170 -32.73 -10.04 1.33
N VAL A 171 -33.02 -11.33 1.55
CA VAL A 171 -32.36 -12.16 2.57
C VAL A 171 -30.88 -12.35 2.22
N GLN A 172 -30.60 -12.69 0.97
CA GLN A 172 -29.24 -12.87 0.47
C GLN A 172 -28.45 -11.55 0.49
N GLU A 173 -29.09 -10.43 0.18
CA GLU A 173 -28.48 -9.10 0.33
C GLU A 173 -28.14 -8.79 1.79
N ALA A 174 -29.07 -9.09 2.72
CA ALA A 174 -28.83 -8.92 4.16
C ALA A 174 -27.68 -9.82 4.65
N ASN A 175 -27.61 -11.07 4.19
CA ASN A 175 -26.54 -12.01 4.53
C ASN A 175 -25.17 -11.50 4.08
N ARG A 176 -25.08 -10.97 2.85
CA ARG A 176 -23.86 -10.31 2.35
C ARG A 176 -23.44 -9.11 3.19
N LYS A 177 -24.40 -8.25 3.57
CA LYS A 177 -24.13 -7.09 4.45
C LYS A 177 -23.62 -7.53 5.81
N GLU A 178 -24.18 -8.59 6.37
CA GLU A 178 -23.73 -9.15 7.65
C GLU A 178 -22.30 -9.70 7.57
N VAL A 179 -21.92 -10.37 6.49
CA VAL A 179 -20.53 -10.80 6.26
C VAL A 179 -19.57 -9.61 6.22
N VAL A 180 -19.89 -8.54 5.48
CA VAL A 180 -19.05 -7.32 5.47
C VAL A 180 -18.93 -6.70 6.86
N LYS A 181 -20.03 -6.66 7.62
CA LYS A 181 -20.01 -6.15 9.00
C LYS A 181 -19.06 -6.95 9.89
N TYR A 182 -19.15 -8.28 9.88
CA TYR A 182 -18.23 -9.13 10.66
C TYR A 182 -16.78 -8.95 10.21
N LEU A 183 -16.52 -8.88 8.90
CA LEU A 183 -15.17 -8.60 8.39
C LEU A 183 -14.61 -7.28 8.92
N LEU A 184 -15.42 -6.20 8.94
CA LEU A 184 -15.00 -4.91 9.48
C LEU A 184 -14.82 -4.91 11.01
N ASP A 185 -15.57 -5.76 11.72
CA ASP A 185 -15.52 -5.91 13.19
C ASP A 185 -14.31 -6.72 13.67
N ILE A 186 -13.84 -7.70 12.87
CA ILE A 186 -12.66 -8.50 13.18
C ILE A 186 -11.36 -7.88 12.67
N LEU A 187 -11.42 -7.04 11.62
CA LEU A 187 -10.24 -6.42 11.04
C LEU A 187 -9.77 -5.26 11.94
N PRO A 188 -8.46 -5.14 12.21
CA PRO A 188 -7.92 -3.99 12.92
C PRO A 188 -8.44 -2.66 12.36
N LYS A 189 -8.77 -1.71 13.26
CA LYS A 189 -9.40 -0.43 12.88
C LYS A 189 -8.52 0.41 11.95
N ASP A 190 -7.22 0.19 11.99
CA ASP A 190 -6.19 0.82 11.19
C ASP A 190 -5.88 0.07 9.88
N ARG A 191 -6.63 -0.97 9.49
CA ARG A 191 -6.52 -1.67 8.20
C ARG A 191 -7.79 -1.52 7.35
N PHE A 192 -7.63 -1.73 6.04
CA PHE A 192 -8.70 -1.61 5.05
C PHE A 192 -9.24 -2.97 4.62
N LEU A 193 -10.56 -3.03 4.48
CA LEU A 193 -11.27 -4.11 3.79
C LEU A 193 -11.46 -3.71 2.32
N LEU A 194 -11.21 -4.60 1.37
CA LEU A 194 -11.32 -4.30 -0.06
C LEU A 194 -12.50 -5.04 -0.67
N MET A 195 -13.39 -4.32 -1.33
CA MET A 195 -14.53 -4.90 -2.04
C MET A 195 -14.23 -5.05 -3.53
N ARG A 196 -14.69 -6.15 -4.13
CA ARG A 196 -14.50 -6.45 -5.56
C ARG A 196 -15.12 -5.40 -6.50
N THR A 197 -16.19 -4.72 -6.08
CA THR A 197 -16.89 -3.73 -6.90
C THR A 197 -17.33 -2.51 -6.09
N PRO A 198 -17.41 -1.31 -6.71
CA PRO A 198 -18.03 -0.13 -6.08
C PRO A 198 -19.47 -0.37 -5.63
N LYS A 199 -20.22 -1.13 -6.42
CA LYS A 199 -21.61 -1.47 -6.13
C LYS A 199 -21.76 -2.23 -4.81
N TYR A 200 -20.86 -3.16 -4.50
CA TYR A 200 -20.91 -3.88 -3.23
C TYR A 200 -20.66 -2.95 -2.03
N LYS A 201 -19.70 -2.02 -2.14
CA LYS A 201 -19.47 -1.01 -1.09
C LYS A 201 -20.69 -0.11 -0.90
N MET A 202 -21.24 0.46 -1.97
CA MET A 202 -22.42 1.33 -1.90
C MET A 202 -23.64 0.62 -1.32
N ASN A 203 -23.89 -0.63 -1.72
CA ASN A 203 -24.98 -1.43 -1.19
C ASN A 203 -24.81 -1.68 0.32
N PHE A 204 -23.59 -2.02 0.77
CA PHE A 204 -23.30 -2.21 2.19
C PHE A 204 -23.55 -0.93 3.01
N LEU A 205 -23.04 0.20 2.53
CA LEU A 205 -23.20 1.50 3.20
C LEU A 205 -24.64 2.04 3.14
N GLY A 206 -25.47 1.52 2.24
CA GLY A 206 -26.84 1.98 2.02
C GLY A 206 -26.92 3.36 1.35
N HIS A 207 -25.83 3.82 0.72
CA HIS A 207 -25.76 5.13 0.07
C HIS A 207 -24.68 5.19 -1.01
N THR A 208 -24.74 6.22 -1.86
CA THR A 208 -23.78 6.46 -2.95
C THR A 208 -22.90 7.70 -2.74
N ARG A 209 -22.92 8.32 -1.55
CA ARG A 209 -22.01 9.44 -1.23
C ARG A 209 -20.56 8.95 -1.12
N THR A 210 -19.63 9.75 -1.61
CA THR A 210 -18.19 9.50 -1.54
C THR A 210 -17.62 9.87 -0.16
N ILE A 211 -16.35 9.50 0.07
CA ILE A 211 -15.62 9.77 1.31
C ILE A 211 -15.44 11.29 1.54
N THR A 212 -15.66 11.71 2.78
CA THR A 212 -15.45 13.08 3.27
C THR A 212 -14.31 13.14 4.28
N THR A 213 -13.81 14.35 4.59
CA THR A 213 -12.82 14.56 5.65
C THR A 213 -13.29 14.05 7.02
N MET A 214 -14.59 14.17 7.33
CA MET A 214 -15.16 13.63 8.58
C MET A 214 -15.11 12.11 8.61
N ASP A 215 -15.35 11.42 7.49
CA ASP A 215 -15.23 9.97 7.40
C ASP A 215 -13.79 9.51 7.68
N ILE A 216 -12.80 10.24 7.13
CA ILE A 216 -11.36 9.99 7.33
C ILE A 216 -10.98 10.19 8.80
N GLN A 217 -11.36 11.33 9.40
CA GLN A 217 -11.07 11.66 10.80
C GLN A 217 -11.70 10.64 11.77
N ALA A 218 -12.94 10.23 11.51
CA ALA A 218 -13.64 9.24 12.32
C ALA A 218 -13.17 7.80 12.05
N ARG A 219 -12.42 7.55 10.97
CA ARG A 219 -12.14 6.22 10.41
C ARG A 219 -13.38 5.32 10.37
N ASN A 220 -14.50 5.86 9.90
CA ASN A 220 -15.74 5.08 9.80
C ASN A 220 -15.72 4.12 8.61
N ASP A 221 -16.77 3.32 8.45
CA ASP A 221 -16.83 2.27 7.43
C ASP A 221 -16.80 2.82 5.99
N ASN A 222 -17.25 4.07 5.76
CA ASN A 222 -17.13 4.70 4.44
C ASN A 222 -15.66 4.84 4.03
N TYR A 223 -14.78 5.17 4.98
CA TYR A 223 -13.33 5.27 4.77
C TYR A 223 -12.60 3.92 4.90
N ARG A 224 -13.05 3.00 5.76
CA ARG A 224 -12.36 1.71 5.99
C ARG A 224 -12.51 0.69 4.85
N ILE A 225 -13.28 1.01 3.82
CA ILE A 225 -13.51 0.12 2.67
C ILE A 225 -12.86 0.68 1.39
N GLY A 226 -11.86 -0.03 0.88
CA GLY A 226 -11.23 0.16 -0.43
C GLY A 226 -11.73 -0.81 -1.48
N PHE A 227 -10.95 -0.99 -2.56
CA PHE A 227 -11.38 -1.75 -3.72
C PHE A 227 -10.32 -2.73 -4.20
N HIS A 228 -10.77 -3.84 -4.77
CA HIS A 228 -9.95 -4.62 -5.68
C HIS A 228 -10.67 -4.89 -7.00
N ASN A 229 -9.96 -4.78 -8.11
CA ASN A 229 -10.49 -5.03 -9.44
C ASN A 229 -9.71 -6.16 -10.13
N ASP A 230 -10.25 -7.37 -10.03
CA ASP A 230 -9.66 -8.57 -10.64
C ASP A 230 -10.15 -8.82 -12.07
N ALA A 231 -10.42 -7.73 -12.80
CA ALA A 231 -10.72 -7.78 -14.22
C ALA A 231 -10.28 -6.52 -14.95
N PHE A 232 -9.22 -5.90 -14.46
CA PHE A 232 -8.73 -4.62 -14.96
C PHE A 232 -8.45 -4.68 -16.46
N LEU A 233 -9.11 -3.78 -17.20
CA LEU A 233 -9.04 -3.62 -18.66
C LEU A 233 -9.57 -4.79 -19.48
N ALA A 234 -10.33 -5.71 -18.88
CA ALA A 234 -10.85 -6.86 -19.61
C ALA A 234 -11.89 -6.46 -20.68
N ASP A 235 -12.74 -5.48 -20.37
CA ASP A 235 -13.73 -4.85 -21.26
C ASP A 235 -14.17 -3.49 -20.67
N ASP A 236 -15.16 -2.82 -21.25
CA ASP A 236 -15.61 -1.49 -20.77
C ASP A 236 -16.20 -1.51 -19.35
N SER A 237 -16.61 -2.69 -18.87
CA SER A 237 -17.17 -2.92 -17.53
C SER A 237 -16.18 -3.57 -16.56
N ASP A 238 -14.99 -3.93 -17.03
CA ASP A 238 -14.06 -4.84 -16.36
C ASP A 238 -14.81 -6.11 -15.88
N MET A 239 -15.43 -6.83 -16.82
CA MET A 239 -16.19 -8.07 -16.56
C MET A 239 -17.25 -7.91 -15.46
N GLY A 240 -17.97 -6.79 -15.48
CA GLY A 240 -19.05 -6.50 -14.54
C GLY A 240 -18.62 -5.89 -13.21
N THR A 241 -17.36 -5.45 -13.08
CA THR A 241 -16.88 -4.60 -11.97
C THR A 241 -17.67 -3.31 -11.91
N TYR A 242 -17.89 -2.67 -13.06
CA TYR A 242 -18.72 -1.49 -13.22
C TYR A 242 -20.04 -1.87 -13.88
N THR A 243 -21.14 -1.44 -13.26
CA THR A 243 -22.50 -1.57 -13.81
C THR A 243 -23.01 -0.28 -14.45
N SER A 244 -22.35 0.84 -14.18
CA SER A 244 -22.69 2.16 -14.70
C SER A 244 -21.49 3.12 -14.60
N ASP A 245 -21.57 4.26 -15.27
CA ASP A 245 -20.58 5.34 -15.13
C ASP A 245 -20.58 5.97 -13.72
N ASN A 246 -21.68 5.83 -12.96
CA ASN A 246 -21.73 6.25 -11.57
C ASN A 246 -20.77 5.40 -10.70
N ASP A 247 -20.63 4.09 -10.99
CA ASP A 247 -19.68 3.24 -10.28
C ASP A 247 -18.23 3.70 -10.52
N LYS A 248 -17.92 4.06 -11.77
CA LYS A 248 -16.62 4.60 -12.18
C LYS A 248 -16.33 5.94 -11.50
N THR A 249 -17.31 6.84 -11.49
CA THR A 249 -17.19 8.16 -10.85
C THR A 249 -16.98 8.00 -9.34
N TYR A 250 -17.76 7.13 -8.69
CA TYR A 250 -17.63 6.83 -7.27
C TYR A 250 -16.23 6.30 -6.93
N LEU A 251 -15.73 5.32 -7.71
CA LEU A 251 -14.38 4.79 -7.54
C LEU A 251 -13.32 5.88 -7.72
N ALA A 252 -13.41 6.72 -8.76
CA ALA A 252 -12.43 7.78 -9.03
C ALA A 252 -12.30 8.80 -7.88
N PHE A 253 -13.40 9.08 -7.17
CA PHE A 253 -13.37 9.94 -5.99
C PHE A 253 -12.81 9.22 -4.75
N ASP A 254 -13.35 8.04 -4.41
CA ASP A 254 -12.97 7.36 -3.18
C ASP A 254 -11.52 6.84 -3.22
N SER A 255 -11.06 6.37 -4.38
CA SER A 255 -9.70 5.83 -4.58
C SER A 255 -8.57 6.79 -4.20
N ARG A 256 -8.85 8.10 -4.10
CA ARG A 256 -7.90 9.09 -3.58
C ARG A 256 -7.47 8.83 -2.14
N TYR A 257 -8.32 8.15 -1.36
CA TYR A 257 -8.17 8.01 0.09
C TYR A 257 -8.01 6.57 0.56
N VAL A 258 -8.41 5.59 -0.27
CA VAL A 258 -8.44 4.16 0.09
C VAL A 258 -7.68 3.33 -0.93
N PRO A 259 -7.10 2.20 -0.51
CA PRO A 259 -6.35 1.34 -1.42
C PRO A 259 -7.20 0.80 -2.58
N VAL A 260 -6.60 0.80 -3.77
CA VAL A 260 -7.07 0.15 -4.99
C VAL A 260 -5.99 -0.78 -5.50
N LEU A 261 -6.34 -2.04 -5.68
CA LEU A 261 -5.45 -3.06 -6.24
C LEU A 261 -6.22 -4.04 -7.12
N GLY A 262 -5.57 -5.04 -7.68
CA GLY A 262 -6.27 -6.07 -8.45
C GLY A 262 -5.38 -6.72 -9.48
N GLU A 263 -5.97 -7.15 -10.58
CA GLU A 263 -5.29 -7.91 -11.63
C GLU A 263 -5.94 -7.75 -13.01
N THR A 264 -5.15 -8.06 -14.03
CA THR A 264 -5.64 -8.12 -15.43
C THR A 264 -6.30 -9.48 -15.68
N CYS A 265 -7.35 -9.52 -16.51
CA CYS A 265 -8.16 -10.74 -16.72
C CYS A 265 -8.28 -11.19 -18.18
N LYS A 266 -8.12 -10.30 -19.17
CA LYS A 266 -8.31 -10.70 -20.57
C LYS A 266 -7.48 -9.84 -21.51
N PRO A 267 -6.71 -10.44 -22.45
CA PRO A 267 -6.06 -9.68 -23.50
C PRO A 267 -7.09 -9.14 -24.49
N GLY A 268 -6.85 -7.94 -25.01
CA GLY A 268 -7.71 -7.30 -26.00
C GLY A 268 -7.35 -5.83 -26.20
N PRO A 269 -8.04 -5.12 -27.11
CA PRO A 269 -7.74 -3.71 -27.42
C PRO A 269 -7.83 -2.76 -26.21
N GLN A 270 -8.60 -3.14 -25.20
CA GLN A 270 -8.74 -2.40 -23.94
C GLN A 270 -7.49 -2.52 -23.04
N ALA A 271 -6.82 -3.67 -23.08
CA ALA A 271 -5.72 -4.03 -22.19
C ALA A 271 -4.34 -3.54 -22.66
N ASN A 272 -4.27 -2.43 -23.40
CA ASN A 272 -2.99 -1.84 -23.80
C ASN A 272 -2.38 -0.97 -22.69
N GLY A 273 -1.07 -0.78 -22.74
CA GLY A 273 -0.31 -0.13 -21.68
C GLY A 273 -0.66 1.33 -21.43
N GLN A 274 -0.88 2.11 -22.49
CA GLN A 274 -1.25 3.53 -22.34
C GLN A 274 -2.61 3.68 -21.65
N ARG A 275 -3.56 2.81 -21.95
CA ARG A 275 -4.84 2.75 -21.23
C ARG A 275 -4.67 2.35 -19.78
N ALA A 276 -3.78 1.40 -19.49
CA ALA A 276 -3.44 1.02 -18.12
C ALA A 276 -2.93 2.21 -17.32
N ILE A 277 -1.95 2.96 -17.85
CA ILE A 277 -1.40 4.16 -17.20
C ILE A 277 -2.52 5.18 -16.92
N ASN A 278 -3.35 5.48 -17.92
CA ASN A 278 -4.42 6.48 -17.78
C ASN A 278 -5.46 6.07 -16.73
N GLN A 279 -5.90 4.80 -16.72
CA GLN A 279 -6.88 4.33 -15.74
C GLN A 279 -6.28 4.17 -14.34
N MET A 280 -5.03 3.72 -14.23
CA MET A 280 -4.35 3.63 -12.93
C MET A 280 -4.18 5.00 -12.29
N ALA A 281 -3.82 6.02 -13.07
CA ALA A 281 -3.77 7.40 -12.60
C ALA A 281 -5.17 7.91 -12.20
N TYR A 282 -6.19 7.65 -13.01
CA TYR A 282 -7.55 8.13 -12.74
C TYR A 282 -8.22 7.46 -11.53
N TYR A 283 -7.94 6.18 -11.29
CA TYR A 283 -8.47 5.39 -10.18
C TYR A 283 -7.44 5.13 -9.07
N HIS A 284 -6.37 5.93 -9.03
CA HIS A 284 -5.34 5.96 -7.99
C HIS A 284 -4.81 4.60 -7.52
N TRP A 285 -4.40 3.75 -8.46
CA TRP A 285 -3.98 2.37 -8.17
C TRP A 285 -2.73 2.28 -7.31
N ASN A 286 -2.78 1.45 -6.27
CA ASN A 286 -1.67 1.20 -5.36
C ASN A 286 -0.78 0.04 -5.82
N ALA A 287 -1.40 -1.05 -6.28
CA ALA A 287 -0.68 -2.28 -6.56
C ALA A 287 -1.39 -3.17 -7.59
N LEU A 288 -0.63 -4.01 -8.31
CA LEU A 288 -1.17 -4.91 -9.35
C LEU A 288 -0.57 -6.31 -9.26
N ASN A 289 -1.40 -7.35 -9.34
CA ASN A 289 -0.98 -8.74 -9.48
C ASN A 289 -0.45 -8.98 -10.89
N ARG A 290 0.75 -9.57 -11.03
CA ARG A 290 1.31 -9.91 -12.34
C ARG A 290 1.03 -11.33 -12.83
N GLN A 291 0.42 -12.20 -12.02
CA GLN A 291 0.40 -13.64 -12.32
C GLN A 291 -0.83 -14.15 -13.07
N TYR A 292 -2.00 -13.52 -12.94
CA TYR A 292 -3.24 -14.11 -13.45
C TYR A 292 -3.31 -14.15 -14.99
N HIS A 293 -3.05 -13.02 -15.68
CA HIS A 293 -2.90 -12.99 -17.15
C HIS A 293 -1.54 -12.43 -17.60
N PRO A 294 -0.50 -13.28 -17.68
CA PRO A 294 0.84 -12.84 -18.06
C PRO A 294 0.90 -12.25 -19.48
N THR A 295 0.00 -12.65 -20.38
CA THR A 295 -0.06 -12.13 -21.76
C THR A 295 -0.37 -10.63 -21.82
N VAL A 296 -1.21 -10.10 -20.92
CA VAL A 296 -1.49 -8.65 -20.88
C VAL A 296 -0.23 -7.88 -20.47
N ILE A 297 0.44 -8.37 -19.42
CA ILE A 297 1.69 -7.79 -18.94
C ILE A 297 2.79 -7.86 -20.01
N GLU A 298 2.86 -8.97 -20.77
CA GLU A 298 3.81 -9.10 -21.87
C GLU A 298 3.55 -8.07 -22.96
N GLY A 299 2.28 -7.84 -23.33
CA GLY A 299 1.93 -6.76 -24.27
C GLY A 299 2.40 -5.38 -23.80
N TRP A 300 2.35 -5.10 -22.50
CA TRP A 300 2.88 -3.83 -21.95
C TRP A 300 4.42 -3.75 -21.98
N LYS A 301 5.12 -4.89 -21.99
CA LYS A 301 6.57 -4.90 -22.19
C LYS A 301 6.91 -4.66 -23.65
N GLU A 302 6.17 -5.29 -24.56
CA GLU A 302 6.33 -5.15 -26.01
C GLU A 302 6.06 -3.71 -26.48
N ASP A 303 5.03 -3.04 -25.92
CA ASP A 303 4.73 -1.64 -26.23
C ASP A 303 5.56 -0.62 -25.41
N GLY A 304 6.43 -1.09 -24.52
CA GLY A 304 7.38 -0.27 -23.76
C GLY A 304 6.79 0.48 -22.56
N THR A 305 5.53 0.26 -22.20
CA THR A 305 4.85 0.97 -21.10
C THR A 305 5.03 0.33 -19.73
N TYR A 306 5.37 -0.97 -19.67
CA TYR A 306 5.50 -1.71 -18.41
C TYR A 306 6.47 -1.07 -17.40
N PRO A 307 7.65 -0.54 -17.78
CA PRO A 307 8.53 0.15 -16.84
C PRO A 307 7.87 1.36 -16.16
N GLU A 308 7.09 2.17 -16.88
CA GLU A 308 6.34 3.28 -16.30
C GLU A 308 5.28 2.77 -15.34
N ILE A 309 4.48 1.78 -15.77
CA ILE A 309 3.43 1.17 -14.93
C ILE A 309 4.03 0.63 -13.62
N LYS A 310 5.06 -0.20 -13.70
CA LYS A 310 5.75 -0.76 -12.52
C LYS A 310 6.23 0.34 -11.59
N SER A 311 6.87 1.38 -12.16
CA SER A 311 7.48 2.45 -11.39
C SER A 311 6.45 3.41 -10.77
N ARG A 312 5.30 3.65 -11.39
CA ARG A 312 4.26 4.58 -10.91
C ARG A 312 3.15 3.95 -10.06
N LEU A 313 3.00 2.63 -10.05
CA LEU A 313 2.01 1.94 -9.19
C LEU A 313 2.18 2.31 -7.72
N GLY A 314 1.13 2.89 -7.11
CA GLY A 314 1.17 3.46 -5.77
C GLY A 314 1.83 4.83 -5.72
N TYR A 315 2.51 5.14 -4.63
CA TYR A 315 3.24 6.40 -4.51
C TYR A 315 4.61 6.31 -5.18
N ARG A 316 5.08 7.44 -5.73
CA ARG A 316 6.47 7.60 -6.16
C ARG A 316 6.94 8.98 -5.73
N LEU A 317 7.59 9.02 -4.57
CA LEU A 317 8.04 10.26 -3.95
C LEU A 317 9.39 10.69 -4.51
N VAL A 318 9.46 11.93 -5.00
CA VAL A 318 10.66 12.56 -5.55
C VAL A 318 10.97 13.78 -4.70
N LEU A 319 12.18 13.85 -4.15
CA LEU A 319 12.65 15.05 -3.47
C LEU A 319 13.03 16.10 -4.52
N ILE A 320 12.42 17.28 -4.46
CA ILE A 320 12.64 18.39 -5.38
C ILE A 320 13.59 19.42 -4.75
N TYR A 321 13.45 19.63 -3.45
CA TYR A 321 14.25 20.59 -2.69
C TYR A 321 14.49 20.11 -1.26
N SER A 322 15.67 20.41 -0.73
CA SER A 322 15.97 20.28 0.70
C SER A 322 16.82 21.44 1.19
N GLU A 323 16.51 22.00 2.36
CA GLU A 323 17.30 23.03 3.02
C GLU A 323 17.26 22.87 4.54
N ILE A 324 18.43 22.93 5.18
CA ILE A 324 18.55 22.93 6.63
C ILE A 324 19.18 24.25 7.11
N ASP A 325 18.82 24.72 8.30
CA ASP A 325 19.48 25.87 8.91
C ASP A 325 21.00 25.61 9.01
N HIS A 326 21.80 26.52 8.42
CA HIS A 326 23.23 26.27 8.21
C HIS A 326 24.04 26.14 9.51
N TYR A 327 23.66 26.92 10.52
CA TYR A 327 24.29 26.94 11.83
C TYR A 327 23.27 26.59 12.89
N ALA A 328 23.60 25.58 13.69
CA ALA A 328 22.79 25.09 14.78
C ALA A 328 23.50 25.33 16.11
N THR A 329 22.72 25.66 17.12
CA THR A 329 23.13 25.61 18.53
C THR A 329 22.24 24.62 19.25
N LEU A 330 22.74 23.97 20.30
CA LEU A 330 22.04 22.85 20.96
C LEU A 330 20.67 23.24 21.54
N ASN A 331 20.47 24.51 21.87
CA ASN A 331 19.27 25.03 22.54
C ASN A 331 18.25 25.69 21.60
N LYS A 332 18.50 25.72 20.29
CA LYS A 332 17.61 26.35 19.31
C LYS A 332 16.96 25.31 18.41
N THR A 333 15.69 25.54 18.08
CA THR A 333 15.01 24.76 17.04
C THR A 333 15.71 24.96 15.70
N ILE A 334 15.99 23.86 15.02
CA ILE A 334 16.57 23.83 13.66
C ILE A 334 15.46 23.42 12.69
N ASN A 335 15.39 24.10 11.55
CA ASN A 335 14.40 23.80 10.52
C ASN A 335 15.05 23.02 9.37
N LEU A 336 14.42 21.90 9.01
CA LEU A 336 14.70 21.17 7.77
C LEU A 336 13.47 21.27 6.85
N LYS A 337 13.59 22.09 5.80
CA LYS A 337 12.57 22.28 4.78
C LYS A 337 12.78 21.29 3.65
N LEU A 338 11.70 20.66 3.20
CA LEU A 338 11.69 19.73 2.08
C LEU A 338 10.53 20.06 1.14
N ALA A 339 10.75 19.96 -0.16
CA ALA A 339 9.68 19.95 -1.16
C ALA A 339 9.67 18.58 -1.84
N ILE A 340 8.56 17.85 -1.72
CA ILE A 340 8.43 16.46 -2.14
C ILE A 340 7.30 16.36 -3.15
N ALA A 341 7.60 15.92 -4.37
CA ALA A 341 6.60 15.60 -5.38
C ALA A 341 6.17 14.14 -5.26
N ASN A 342 4.91 13.84 -5.54
CA ASN A 342 4.46 12.47 -5.79
C ASN A 342 3.99 12.36 -7.25
N ASP A 343 4.73 11.65 -8.09
CA ASP A 343 4.33 11.43 -9.49
C ASP A 343 3.84 9.98 -9.75
N GLY A 344 3.62 9.23 -8.66
CA GLY A 344 2.95 7.93 -8.69
C GLY A 344 1.45 8.06 -8.95
N PHE A 345 0.74 6.94 -8.97
CA PHE A 345 -0.71 6.92 -9.15
C PHE A 345 -1.50 7.17 -7.87
N SER A 346 -0.93 6.94 -6.67
CA SER A 346 -1.64 7.10 -5.40
C SER A 346 -0.81 7.83 -4.34
N ALA A 347 -1.47 8.36 -3.31
CA ALA A 347 -0.79 8.67 -2.05
C ALA A 347 -0.48 7.36 -1.28
N PRO A 348 0.50 7.35 -0.36
CA PRO A 348 0.57 6.36 0.71
C PRO A 348 -0.76 6.29 1.48
N VAL A 349 -1.20 5.10 1.87
CA VAL A 349 -2.49 4.91 2.59
C VAL A 349 -2.32 4.69 4.10
N TYR A 350 -1.07 4.48 4.54
CA TYR A 350 -0.72 4.25 5.95
C TYR A 350 0.27 5.31 6.45
N PRO A 351 0.12 5.77 7.71
CA PRO A 351 0.99 6.80 8.28
C PRO A 351 2.44 6.32 8.37
N LYS A 352 3.36 7.28 8.38
CA LYS A 352 4.80 7.07 8.55
C LYS A 352 5.34 8.02 9.60
N ALA A 353 6.45 7.64 10.22
CA ALA A 353 7.18 8.45 11.18
C ALA A 353 8.47 8.96 10.55
N PHE A 354 8.69 10.27 10.62
CA PHE A 354 9.90 10.91 10.14
C PHE A 354 10.92 11.00 11.27
N PHE A 355 12.17 10.66 10.96
CA PHE A 355 13.32 10.97 11.79
C PHE A 355 14.42 11.58 10.94
N VAL A 356 15.13 12.54 11.50
CA VAL A 356 16.33 13.10 10.88
C VAL A 356 17.53 12.43 11.50
N VAL A 357 18.36 11.80 10.68
CA VAL A 357 19.61 11.20 11.11
C VAL A 357 20.74 12.13 10.69
N ILE A 358 21.51 12.61 11.67
CA ILE A 358 22.68 13.43 11.41
C ILE A 358 23.94 12.59 11.63
N GLU A 359 24.90 12.68 10.72
CA GLU A 359 26.15 11.91 10.79
C GLU A 359 27.34 12.86 10.85
N ASN A 360 28.16 12.74 11.90
CA ASN A 360 29.36 13.55 12.04
C ASN A 360 30.36 13.20 10.92
N ARG A 361 30.81 14.20 10.15
CA ARG A 361 31.69 13.97 9.01
C ARG A 361 33.10 13.48 9.36
N GLU A 362 33.54 13.72 10.59
CA GLU A 362 34.89 13.34 11.05
C GLU A 362 34.86 11.97 11.72
N THR A 363 33.87 11.71 12.58
CA THR A 363 33.80 10.47 13.37
C THR A 363 32.87 9.42 12.80
N GLN A 364 32.02 9.78 11.82
CA GLN A 364 30.97 8.94 11.24
C GLN A 364 29.89 8.48 12.25
N VAL A 365 29.88 9.04 13.47
CA VAL A 365 28.86 8.75 14.48
C VAL A 365 27.53 9.38 14.07
N ARG A 366 26.45 8.60 14.18
CA ARG A 366 25.08 9.01 13.84
C ARG A 366 24.25 9.31 15.07
N TYR A 367 23.40 10.33 14.95
CA TYR A 367 22.41 10.71 15.93
C TYR A 367 21.03 10.78 15.26
N THR A 368 20.04 10.11 15.84
CA THR A 368 18.67 10.09 15.33
C THR A 368 17.83 11.07 16.13
N ILE A 369 17.19 12.02 15.44
CA ILE A 369 16.35 13.04 16.03
C ILE A 369 14.92 12.84 15.53
N LYS A 370 13.98 12.75 16.47
CA LYS A 370 12.55 12.80 16.16
C LYS A 370 12.13 14.27 16.07
N PRO A 371 11.61 14.75 14.93
CA PRO A 371 11.12 16.12 14.81
C PRO A 371 9.94 16.38 15.74
N LYS A 372 9.76 17.65 16.17
CA LYS A 372 8.62 18.09 17.01
C LYS A 372 7.28 17.90 16.31
N ASN A 373 7.29 18.00 14.99
CA ASN A 373 6.12 17.82 14.12
C ASN A 373 6.37 16.68 13.13
N ASN A 374 5.32 15.89 12.85
CA ASN A 374 5.41 14.76 11.93
C ASN A 374 4.38 14.95 10.80
N PRO A 375 4.82 15.15 9.54
CA PRO A 375 3.90 15.28 8.42
C PRO A 375 3.18 13.96 8.14
N ASP A 376 1.96 14.05 7.61
CA ASP A 376 1.18 12.88 7.22
C ASP A 376 1.40 12.57 5.74
N VAL A 377 2.15 11.51 5.44
CA VAL A 377 2.42 11.08 4.06
C VAL A 377 1.15 10.76 3.27
N ARG A 378 0.01 10.53 3.93
CA ARG A 378 -1.28 10.28 3.28
C ARG A 378 -1.83 11.52 2.57
N GLU A 379 -1.29 12.69 2.87
CA GLU A 379 -1.62 13.96 2.20
C GLU A 379 -0.69 14.26 1.01
N PHE A 380 0.26 13.38 0.69
CA PHE A 380 1.19 13.55 -0.43
C PHE A 380 0.52 13.02 -1.69
N TYR A 381 -0.49 13.76 -2.19
CA TYR A 381 -1.32 13.34 -3.31
C TYR A 381 -0.55 13.28 -4.65
N PRO A 382 -0.96 12.40 -5.57
CA PRO A 382 -0.42 12.34 -6.93
C PRO A 382 -0.46 13.69 -7.66
N ASP A 383 0.53 13.92 -8.51
CA ASP A 383 0.70 15.12 -9.33
C ASP A 383 0.76 16.44 -8.52
N GLN A 384 1.09 16.34 -7.22
CA GLN A 384 1.30 17.49 -6.33
C GLN A 384 2.71 17.51 -5.77
N THR A 385 3.16 18.71 -5.39
CA THR A 385 4.36 18.91 -4.56
C THR A 385 3.93 19.40 -3.19
N THR A 386 4.32 18.68 -2.15
CA THR A 386 4.08 19.02 -0.75
C THR A 386 5.34 19.63 -0.16
N GLU A 387 5.20 20.83 0.41
CA GLU A 387 6.26 21.45 1.19
C GLU A 387 6.06 21.11 2.67
N ILE A 388 7.13 20.62 3.32
CA ILE A 388 7.14 20.32 4.74
C ILE A 388 8.33 21.01 5.42
N ASN A 389 8.13 21.39 6.68
CA ASN A 389 9.19 21.90 7.55
C ASN A 389 9.29 21.01 8.77
N LEU A 390 10.40 20.30 8.95
CA LEU A 390 10.65 19.49 10.14
C LEU A 390 11.41 20.31 11.18
N GLU A 391 10.86 20.42 12.38
CA GLU A 391 11.45 21.15 13.50
C GLU A 391 12.26 20.21 14.38
N LEU A 392 13.57 20.43 14.48
CA LEU A 392 14.51 19.57 15.17
C LEU A 392 14.97 20.20 16.48
N ASP A 393 15.08 19.38 17.51
CA ASP A 393 15.70 19.71 18.79
C ASP A 393 16.92 18.81 18.99
N LEU A 394 18.10 19.39 19.16
CA LEU A 394 19.32 18.61 19.33
C LEU A 394 19.65 18.32 20.80
N SER A 395 18.92 18.90 21.75
CA SER A 395 19.24 18.80 23.17
C SER A 395 19.23 17.36 23.69
N GLU A 396 18.27 16.54 23.25
CA GLU A 396 18.16 15.14 23.67
C GLU A 396 19.29 14.27 23.10
N ALA A 397 19.64 14.47 21.83
CA ALA A 397 20.72 13.73 21.18
C ALA A 397 22.12 14.21 21.61
N ASN A 398 22.22 15.47 22.05
CA ASN A 398 23.44 16.17 22.48
C ASN A 398 24.68 15.87 21.63
N PRO A 399 24.61 16.04 20.29
CA PRO A 399 25.74 15.78 19.40
C PRO A 399 26.89 16.78 19.67
N PRO A 400 28.17 16.35 19.56
CA PRO A 400 29.30 17.25 19.72
C PRO A 400 29.34 18.32 18.63
N LEU A 401 30.08 19.39 18.86
CA LEU A 401 30.35 20.40 17.83
C LEU A 401 30.99 19.75 16.59
N GLY A 402 30.64 20.24 15.40
CA GLY A 402 31.16 19.66 14.17
C GLY A 402 30.27 19.87 12.95
N LYS A 403 30.63 19.23 11.84
CA LYS A 403 29.87 19.23 10.59
C LYS A 403 29.13 17.92 10.42
N TYR A 404 27.86 17.99 10.03
CA TYR A 404 26.98 16.83 9.99
C TYR A 404 26.30 16.68 8.63
N ASN A 405 26.44 15.50 8.01
CA ASN A 405 25.60 15.07 6.90
C ASN A 405 24.17 14.86 7.40
N VAL A 406 23.18 15.14 6.55
CA VAL A 406 21.76 15.00 6.90
C VAL A 406 21.12 13.89 6.08
N TYR A 407 20.48 12.97 6.78
CA TYR A 407 19.70 11.88 6.23
C TYR A 407 18.27 11.95 6.75
N LEU A 408 17.34 11.36 6.00
CA LEU A 408 15.95 11.22 6.40
C LEU A 408 15.52 9.75 6.45
N ASP A 409 14.96 9.38 7.59
CA ASP A 409 14.31 8.11 7.83
C ASP A 409 12.78 8.31 7.79
N ILE A 410 12.12 7.77 6.77
CA ILE A 410 10.66 7.73 6.67
C ILE A 410 10.23 6.31 7.03
N SER A 411 10.04 6.06 8.32
CA SER A 411 9.78 4.74 8.89
C SER A 411 8.30 4.36 8.89
N ASP A 412 8.03 3.06 8.75
CA ASP A 412 6.75 2.48 9.10
C ASP A 412 6.51 2.58 10.61
N THR A 413 5.31 3.01 11.01
CA THR A 413 4.97 3.22 12.43
C THR A 413 4.95 1.93 13.25
N GLN A 414 4.81 0.77 12.60
CA GLN A 414 4.88 -0.55 13.22
C GLN A 414 6.30 -1.14 13.23
N PHE A 415 7.19 -0.60 12.37
CA PHE A 415 8.57 -1.09 12.21
C PHE A 415 9.56 0.08 12.16
N LEU A 416 9.65 0.85 13.24
CA LEU A 416 10.55 1.99 13.33
C LEU A 416 12.00 1.57 13.04
N HIS A 417 12.65 2.32 12.16
CA HIS A 417 14.04 2.14 11.76
C HIS A 417 14.38 0.82 11.07
N ARG A 418 13.38 0.00 10.69
CA ARG A 418 13.62 -1.23 9.95
C ARG A 418 13.75 -0.93 8.45
N PRO A 419 14.93 -1.19 7.83
CA PRO A 419 15.18 -0.82 6.44
C PRO A 419 14.12 -1.31 5.45
N ASP A 420 13.66 -2.55 5.60
CA ASP A 420 12.65 -3.18 4.72
C ASP A 420 11.33 -2.38 4.61
N TYR A 421 11.01 -1.57 5.61
CA TYR A 421 9.75 -0.82 5.68
C TYR A 421 9.95 0.70 5.60
N ARG A 422 11.16 1.16 5.28
CA ARG A 422 11.43 2.58 4.99
C ARG A 422 10.91 2.98 3.62
N ILE A 423 10.35 4.18 3.54
CA ILE A 423 10.15 4.86 2.27
C ILE A 423 11.46 5.56 1.87
N VAL A 424 11.90 5.31 0.64
CA VAL A 424 12.99 6.04 0.00
C VAL A 424 12.48 6.87 -1.17
N PHE A 425 13.00 8.08 -1.34
CA PHE A 425 12.74 8.87 -2.53
C PHE A 425 13.40 8.21 -3.73
N VAL A 426 12.77 8.33 -4.89
CA VAL A 426 13.26 7.68 -6.11
C VAL A 426 14.37 8.45 -6.81
N ASN A 427 14.87 9.55 -6.25
CA ASN A 427 16.01 10.27 -6.83
C ASN A 427 17.23 9.36 -6.96
N VAL A 428 18.01 9.53 -8.02
CA VAL A 428 19.29 8.80 -8.18
C VAL A 428 20.25 9.16 -7.03
N ASP A 429 21.01 8.16 -6.55
CA ASP A 429 21.99 8.25 -5.46
C ASP A 429 21.42 8.74 -4.10
N MET A 430 20.11 8.63 -3.88
CA MET A 430 19.46 9.03 -2.62
C MET A 430 19.49 7.93 -1.56
N GLU A 431 19.19 6.69 -1.96
CA GLU A 431 19.07 5.56 -1.06
C GLU A 431 20.46 5.10 -0.59
N GLU A 432 20.71 5.16 0.72
CA GLU A 432 21.89 4.56 1.31
C GLU A 432 21.76 3.01 1.34
N PRO A 433 22.74 2.26 0.80
CA PRO A 433 22.73 0.80 0.85
C PRO A 433 22.59 0.26 2.29
N GLU A 434 21.96 -0.91 2.43
CA GLU A 434 21.67 -1.60 3.71
C GLU A 434 20.73 -0.88 4.67
N THR A 435 20.99 0.40 4.98
CA THR A 435 20.14 1.15 5.90
C THR A 435 18.86 1.64 5.21
N ARG A 436 18.90 1.92 3.91
CA ARG A 436 17.79 2.57 3.18
C ARG A 436 17.41 3.93 3.76
N LEU A 437 18.37 4.67 4.33
CA LEU A 437 18.18 6.07 4.68
C LEU A 437 18.24 6.94 3.42
N ASN A 438 17.46 8.02 3.38
CA ASN A 438 17.53 9.00 2.30
C ASN A 438 18.65 9.99 2.59
N ASN A 439 19.75 9.93 1.83
CA ASN A 439 20.84 10.89 1.92
C ASN A 439 20.46 12.20 1.22
N LEU A 440 20.18 13.25 2.00
CA LEU A 440 19.72 14.53 1.46
C LEU A 440 20.86 15.33 0.80
N GLY A 441 22.10 14.83 0.81
CA GLY A 441 23.24 15.48 0.14
C GLY A 441 23.53 16.91 0.62
N ILE A 442 23.01 17.29 1.80
CA ILE A 442 23.23 18.57 2.47
C ILE A 442 23.93 18.34 3.81
N TYR A 443 24.56 19.39 4.32
CA TYR A 443 25.16 19.38 5.65
C TYR A 443 25.04 20.72 6.36
N PHE A 444 25.07 20.68 7.68
CA PHE A 444 25.08 21.85 8.55
C PHE A 444 26.21 21.77 9.57
N SER A 445 26.43 22.85 10.32
CA SER A 445 27.44 22.90 11.38
C SER A 445 26.80 23.20 12.73
N ILE A 446 27.17 22.40 13.73
CA ILE A 446 26.88 22.67 15.13
C ILE A 446 28.07 23.44 15.70
N LYS A 447 27.80 24.62 16.27
CA LYS A 447 28.81 25.54 16.82
C LYS A 447 28.42 25.96 18.24
N GLU A 448 29.39 26.49 18.97
CA GLU A 448 29.10 27.26 20.20
C GLU A 448 28.23 28.47 19.85
N GLU A 449 27.44 28.92 20.82
CA GLU A 449 26.50 30.05 20.67
C GLU A 449 27.15 31.37 20.28
#